data_AF-A0AAV4ZR37-F1
#
_entry.id   AF-A0AAV4ZR37-F1
#
_cell.length_a   1.000
_cell.length_b   1.000
_cell.length_c   1.000
_cell.angle_alpha   90.00
_cell.angle_beta   90.00
_cell.angle_gamma   90.00
#
_symmetry.space_group_name_H-M   'P 1'
#
loop_
_entity.id
_entity.type
_entity.pdbx_description
1 polymer ?
#
loop_
_entity_poly.entity_id
_entity_poly.type
_entity_poly.pdbx_seq_one_letter_code
_entity_poly.pdbx_strand_id
1 'polypeptide(L)'
;MTPENMDLSETIRSLVDRGALFVCCHSAGKDSQAQLVVLRSIVPDDQILVLHADLGDVEWEGTLEHARRDAGNLPFRVCKSERKTFLSMVEKRGMFPDPERRQCTSDLKRGPMEKAIRHFLKEPGNERFLERKLIVNCMGMRAEESPGRKKLAPFKFNEKNSVAGREWYDWLPIHDMKLEQVWQTIREAGRDVHWAYRRGMSRLSCAFCIMASQPDLRTAAVHNPELFNRYVELERKQGRSMLMPKKGVPQFLEEVVGMNVDEVREAMQRRDTDKAYHVRIESEDDTFYIDALDPSCAHELFHMHLGEASRESILSGAPGYLFEDGEVQAYLTKEEMVSLLAGTMSQDDVDRIEVAKGPLFTASDLRREMLPYSMPPAPSMKEAEPYHMHCAA
;
A
#
# COMPACT_ATOMS: atom_id res chain seq x y z
N MET A 1 26.45 14.16 -27.50
CA MET A 1 26.77 13.01 -26.64
C MET A 1 25.45 12.37 -26.22
N THR A 2 25.15 11.18 -26.71
CA THR A 2 23.97 10.42 -26.29
C THR A 2 24.19 9.80 -24.91
N PRO A 3 23.16 9.63 -24.06
CA PRO A 3 23.30 9.22 -22.65
C PRO A 3 23.59 7.73 -22.42
N GLU A 4 24.00 6.98 -23.44
CA GLU A 4 23.89 5.51 -23.43
C GLU A 4 25.05 4.76 -22.77
N ASN A 5 26.10 5.43 -22.28
CA ASN A 5 27.23 4.76 -21.60
C ASN A 5 27.69 5.51 -20.33
N MET A 6 26.76 5.96 -19.49
CA MET A 6 27.13 6.31 -18.11
C MET A 6 27.08 5.05 -17.26
N ASP A 7 28.22 4.61 -16.72
CA ASP A 7 28.19 3.70 -15.58
C ASP A 7 27.59 4.47 -14.40
N LEU A 8 26.33 4.14 -14.10
CA LEU A 8 25.58 4.75 -13.02
C LEU A 8 26.30 4.53 -11.67
N SER A 9 26.96 3.39 -11.49
CA SER A 9 27.69 3.06 -10.27
C SER A 9 28.88 4.00 -10.07
N GLU A 10 29.69 4.20 -11.10
CA GLU A 10 30.81 5.15 -11.07
C GLU A 10 30.33 6.59 -10.86
N THR A 11 29.23 6.97 -11.52
CA THR A 11 28.63 8.30 -11.37
C THR A 11 28.21 8.56 -9.92
N ILE A 12 27.50 7.60 -9.30
CA ILE A 12 27.06 7.72 -7.91
C ILE A 12 28.26 7.75 -6.95
N ARG A 13 29.27 6.88 -7.14
CA ARG A 13 30.50 6.91 -6.34
C ARG A 13 31.21 8.26 -6.43
N SER A 14 31.33 8.82 -7.64
CA SER A 14 31.89 10.16 -7.84
C SER A 14 31.13 11.23 -7.06
N LEU A 15 29.79 11.17 -7.01
CA LEU A 15 28.98 12.12 -6.24
C LEU A 15 29.15 11.94 -4.72
N VAL A 16 29.27 10.70 -4.24
CA VAL A 16 29.61 10.39 -2.85
C VAL A 16 30.97 10.99 -2.48
N ASP A 17 32.01 10.74 -3.29
CA ASP A 17 33.37 11.25 -3.06
C ASP A 17 33.43 12.79 -3.08
N ARG A 18 32.61 13.41 -3.93
CA ARG A 18 32.47 14.86 -4.01
C ARG A 18 31.69 15.47 -2.84
N GLY A 19 31.14 14.67 -1.93
CA GLY A 19 30.43 15.15 -0.74
C GLY A 19 28.99 15.57 -1.01
N ALA A 20 28.29 14.92 -1.93
CA ALA A 20 26.89 15.22 -2.23
C ALA A 20 25.97 14.94 -1.02
N LEU A 21 24.90 15.73 -0.90
CA LEU A 21 23.77 15.40 -0.02
C LEU A 21 22.78 14.50 -0.77
N PHE A 22 22.62 13.27 -0.30
CA PHE A 22 21.63 12.32 -0.82
C PHE A 22 20.33 12.45 -0.03
N VAL A 23 19.28 12.91 -0.72
CA VAL A 23 17.97 13.12 -0.10
C VAL A 23 17.07 11.94 -0.42
N CYS A 24 16.76 11.12 0.59
CA CYS A 24 15.84 9.99 0.49
C CYS A 24 14.39 10.45 0.70
N CYS A 25 13.60 10.51 -0.38
CA CYS A 25 12.15 10.73 -0.27
C CYS A 25 11.47 9.45 0.26
N HIS A 26 11.03 9.48 1.52
CA HIS A 26 10.48 8.33 2.22
C HIS A 26 8.98 8.47 2.46
N SER A 27 8.15 7.65 1.79
CA SER A 27 6.69 7.69 1.90
C SER A 27 6.11 6.67 2.87
N ALA A 28 6.96 6.01 3.67
CA ALA A 28 6.59 4.88 4.54
C ALA A 28 6.16 3.60 3.78
N GLY A 29 6.19 3.62 2.45
CA GLY A 29 5.82 2.47 1.62
C GLY A 29 7.03 1.57 1.33
N LYS A 30 6.74 0.33 0.95
CA LYS A 30 7.74 -0.71 0.64
C LYS A 30 8.85 -0.22 -0.30
N ASP A 31 8.49 0.48 -1.37
CA ASP A 31 9.45 0.92 -2.39
C ASP A 31 10.40 2.00 -1.80
N SER A 32 9.91 2.89 -0.93
CA SER A 32 10.78 3.86 -0.24
C SER A 32 11.64 3.24 0.87
N GLN A 33 11.16 2.19 1.53
CA GLN A 33 11.95 1.45 2.52
C GLN A 33 13.10 0.69 1.85
N ALA A 34 12.81 -0.05 0.77
CA ALA A 34 13.84 -0.73 -0.02
C ALA A 34 14.85 0.26 -0.61
N GLN A 35 14.39 1.44 -1.08
CA GLN A 35 15.29 2.52 -1.48
C GLN A 35 16.24 2.90 -0.33
N LEU A 36 15.74 3.09 0.89
CA LEU A 36 16.59 3.50 2.00
C LEU A 36 17.63 2.43 2.34
N VAL A 37 17.27 1.14 2.25
CA VAL A 37 18.22 0.03 2.39
C VAL A 37 19.33 0.12 1.33
N VAL A 38 18.96 0.27 0.06
CA VAL A 38 19.91 0.38 -1.06
C VAL A 38 20.81 1.61 -0.91
N LEU A 39 20.25 2.77 -0.52
CA LEU A 39 21.03 3.98 -0.31
C LEU A 39 22.09 3.79 0.78
N ARG A 40 21.75 3.19 1.92
CA ARG A 40 22.70 2.96 3.02
C ARG A 40 23.80 1.95 2.67
N SER A 41 23.60 1.10 1.66
CA SER A 41 24.66 0.21 1.16
C SER A 41 25.69 0.90 0.23
N ILE A 42 25.39 2.12 -0.24
CA ILE A 42 26.19 2.83 -1.25
C ILE A 42 26.72 4.16 -0.72
N VAL A 43 25.90 4.86 0.07
CA VAL A 43 26.12 6.23 0.53
C VAL A 43 26.37 6.21 2.04
N PRO A 44 27.42 6.89 2.54
CA PRO A 44 27.63 7.07 3.97
C PRO A 44 26.41 7.69 4.67
N ASP A 45 26.05 7.18 5.84
CA ASP A 45 24.88 7.64 6.61
C ASP A 45 24.90 9.16 6.85
N ASP A 46 26.08 9.76 7.04
CA ASP A 46 26.24 11.19 7.29
C ASP A 46 26.00 12.07 6.04
N GLN A 47 25.91 11.47 4.84
CA GLN A 47 25.51 12.11 3.59
C GLN A 47 24.02 11.92 3.26
N ILE A 48 23.26 11.19 4.08
CA ILE A 48 21.85 10.90 3.82
C ILE A 48 20.93 11.81 4.65
N LEU A 49 19.97 12.43 3.99
CA LEU A 49 18.84 13.12 4.61
C LEU A 49 17.54 12.42 4.22
N VAL A 50 16.75 11.97 5.20
CA VAL A 50 15.43 11.38 4.96
C VAL A 50 14.35 12.47 5.04
N LEU A 51 13.54 12.58 3.99
CA LEU A 51 12.39 13.47 3.95
C LEU A 51 11.10 12.68 3.87
N HIS A 52 10.14 13.03 4.72
CA HIS A 52 8.78 12.50 4.66
C HIS A 52 7.81 13.64 4.38
N ALA A 53 6.98 13.51 3.35
CA ALA A 53 5.95 14.50 3.04
C ALA A 53 4.64 14.12 3.75
N ASP A 54 4.28 14.86 4.80
CA ASP A 54 3.08 14.66 5.61
C ASP A 54 1.91 15.41 4.97
N LEU A 55 0.92 14.67 4.45
CA LEU A 55 -0.31 15.22 3.88
C LEU A 55 -1.44 15.40 4.92
N GLY A 56 -1.21 15.03 6.17
CA GLY A 56 -2.10 15.21 7.29
C GLY A 56 -3.21 14.18 7.35
N ASP A 57 -4.44 14.66 7.38
CA ASP A 57 -5.66 13.91 7.67
C ASP A 57 -6.09 12.90 6.60
N VAL A 58 -5.29 12.73 5.54
CA VAL A 58 -5.54 11.78 4.45
C VAL A 58 -4.57 10.60 4.45
N GLU A 59 -3.61 10.58 5.38
CA GLU A 59 -2.65 9.48 5.51
C GLU A 59 -3.18 8.37 6.41
N TRP A 60 -2.55 7.20 6.33
CA TRP A 60 -2.84 6.11 7.25
C TRP A 60 -2.31 6.44 8.64
N GLU A 61 -3.02 6.01 9.68
CA GLU A 61 -2.52 6.08 11.05
C GLU A 61 -1.15 5.38 11.16
N GLY A 62 -0.19 6.01 11.84
CA GLY A 62 1.14 5.46 12.02
C GLY A 62 2.12 5.67 10.84
N THR A 63 1.70 6.33 9.75
CA THR A 63 2.57 6.52 8.55
C THR A 63 3.86 7.27 8.89
N LEU A 64 3.75 8.38 9.63
CA LEU A 64 4.90 9.21 10.03
C LEU A 64 5.81 8.45 11.00
N GLU A 65 5.22 7.78 11.99
CA GLU A 65 5.90 7.00 13.00
C GLU A 65 6.68 5.85 12.36
N HIS A 66 6.07 5.17 11.39
CA HIS A 66 6.71 4.11 10.62
C HIS A 66 7.87 4.65 9.80
N ALA A 67 7.68 5.75 9.05
CA ALA A 67 8.76 6.38 8.27
C ALA A 67 9.93 6.84 9.15
N ARG A 68 9.63 7.41 10.33
CA ARG A 68 10.65 7.85 11.29
C ARG A 68 11.40 6.67 11.91
N ARG A 69 10.70 5.59 12.26
CA ARG A 69 11.31 4.36 12.78
C ARG A 69 12.25 3.73 11.76
N ASP A 70 11.80 3.62 10.51
CA ASP A 70 12.59 3.05 9.41
C ASP A 70 13.86 3.88 9.09
N ALA A 71 13.78 5.20 9.26
CA ALA A 71 14.94 6.10 9.12
C ALA A 71 16.01 5.89 10.20
N GLY A 72 15.66 5.34 11.36
CA GLY A 72 16.57 5.12 12.48
C GLY A 72 17.25 6.41 12.94
N ASN A 73 18.59 6.41 12.95
CA ASN A 73 19.41 7.53 13.42
C ASN A 73 19.74 8.57 12.33
N LEU A 74 19.25 8.38 11.10
CA LEU A 74 19.50 9.33 10.02
C LEU A 74 18.78 10.65 10.28
N PRO A 75 19.34 11.80 9.82
CA PRO A 75 18.60 13.06 9.80
C PRO A 75 17.24 12.89 9.12
N PHE A 76 16.16 13.23 9.83
CA PHE A 76 14.79 13.05 9.37
C PHE A 76 14.00 14.36 9.42
N ARG A 77 13.40 14.77 8.30
CA ARG A 77 12.56 15.98 8.23
C ARG A 77 11.17 15.67 7.71
N VAL A 78 10.18 16.16 8.45
CA VAL A 78 8.78 16.17 8.03
C VAL A 78 8.53 17.42 7.20
N CYS A 79 8.00 17.22 6.00
CA CYS A 79 7.69 18.27 5.04
C CYS A 79 6.18 18.39 4.95
N LYS A 80 5.61 19.48 5.46
CA LYS A 80 4.17 19.74 5.42
C LYS A 80 3.88 21.07 4.74
N SER A 81 2.80 21.12 3.97
CA SER A 81 2.28 22.39 3.46
C SER A 81 1.67 23.19 4.61
N GLU A 82 2.28 24.34 4.94
CA GLU A 82 1.80 25.24 6.01
C GLU A 82 0.46 25.93 5.67
N ARG A 83 0.06 25.96 4.39
CA ARG A 83 -1.05 26.81 3.90
C ARG A 83 -2.31 26.05 3.51
N LYS A 84 -2.21 24.74 3.26
CA LYS A 84 -3.31 23.92 2.73
C LYS A 84 -3.07 22.44 2.98
N THR A 85 -4.13 21.74 3.32
CA THR A 85 -4.24 20.27 3.32
C THR A 85 -4.75 19.76 1.97
N PHE A 86 -4.72 18.44 1.75
CA PHE A 86 -5.29 17.84 0.54
C PHE A 86 -6.79 18.16 0.39
N LEU A 87 -7.59 17.94 1.43
CA LEU A 87 -9.04 18.13 1.35
C LEU A 87 -9.43 19.61 1.22
N SER A 88 -8.74 20.52 1.91
CA SER A 88 -8.97 21.97 1.71
C SER A 88 -8.65 22.43 0.28
N MET A 89 -7.63 21.82 -0.35
CA MET A 89 -7.27 22.08 -1.74
C MET A 89 -8.36 21.59 -2.71
N VAL A 90 -8.89 20.38 -2.48
CA VAL A 90 -9.99 19.80 -3.25
C VAL A 90 -11.26 20.65 -3.10
N GLU A 91 -11.62 21.01 -1.88
CA GLU A 91 -12.81 21.82 -1.59
C GLU A 91 -12.74 23.18 -2.27
N LYS A 92 -11.62 23.90 -2.13
CA LYS A 92 -11.44 25.21 -2.76
C LYS A 92 -11.49 25.16 -4.29
N ARG A 93 -11.05 24.06 -4.89
CA ARG A 93 -11.03 23.89 -6.35
C ARG A 93 -12.37 23.39 -6.90
N GLY A 94 -13.19 22.73 -6.08
CA GLY A 94 -14.42 22.07 -6.50
C GLY A 94 -14.19 20.83 -7.37
N MET A 95 -13.00 20.22 -7.29
CA MET A 95 -12.70 18.92 -7.93
C MET A 95 -11.46 18.25 -7.33
N PHE A 96 -11.42 16.92 -7.38
CA PHE A 96 -10.23 16.13 -7.04
C PHE A 96 -9.13 16.25 -8.12
N PRO A 97 -7.85 16.00 -7.78
CA PRO A 97 -6.78 15.90 -8.78
C PRO A 97 -6.96 14.68 -9.69
N ASP A 98 -6.50 14.77 -10.93
CA ASP A 98 -6.46 13.65 -11.87
C ASP A 98 -5.02 13.12 -12.09
N PRO A 99 -4.83 11.95 -12.71
CA PRO A 99 -3.50 11.36 -12.92
C PRO A 99 -2.52 12.22 -13.73
N GLU A 100 -3.02 13.07 -14.63
CA GLU A 100 -2.19 14.01 -15.40
C GLU A 100 -1.84 15.24 -14.57
N ARG A 101 -2.83 15.80 -13.87
CA ARG A 101 -2.75 17.06 -13.10
C ARG A 101 -2.77 16.77 -11.60
N ARG A 102 -1.74 16.04 -11.16
CA ARG A 102 -1.50 15.66 -9.76
C ARG A 102 -1.04 16.83 -8.90
N GLN A 103 -1.93 17.78 -8.65
CA GLN A 103 -1.66 18.97 -7.84
C GLN A 103 -1.18 18.62 -6.43
N CYS A 104 -1.66 17.52 -5.84
CA CYS A 104 -1.17 17.02 -4.56
C CYS A 104 0.35 16.73 -4.59
N THR A 105 0.88 16.26 -5.72
CA THR A 105 2.32 16.01 -5.89
C THR A 105 3.12 17.30 -6.01
N SER A 106 2.63 18.31 -6.75
CA SER A 106 3.36 19.58 -6.90
C SER A 106 3.33 20.40 -5.61
N ASP A 107 2.14 20.58 -5.05
CA ASP A 107 1.86 21.60 -4.04
C ASP A 107 2.10 21.09 -2.62
N LEU A 108 1.80 19.82 -2.36
CA LEU A 108 1.85 19.24 -1.02
C LEU A 108 3.09 18.38 -0.79
N LYS A 109 3.70 17.85 -1.86
CA LYS A 109 4.91 17.02 -1.77
C LYS A 109 6.16 17.77 -2.24
N ARG A 110 6.27 18.00 -3.55
CA ARG A 110 7.52 18.47 -4.17
C ARG A 110 7.96 19.84 -3.68
N GLY A 111 7.06 20.83 -3.69
CA GLY A 111 7.37 22.18 -3.23
C GLY A 111 7.86 22.24 -1.77
N PRO A 112 7.12 21.65 -0.82
CA PRO A 112 7.56 21.56 0.57
C PRO A 112 8.90 20.82 0.75
N MET A 113 9.13 19.71 0.05
CA MET A 113 10.42 18.99 0.11
C MET A 113 11.57 19.82 -0.46
N GLU A 114 11.41 20.45 -1.62
CA GLU A 114 12.42 21.35 -2.20
C GLU A 114 12.74 22.53 -1.25
N LYS A 115 11.75 23.04 -0.50
CA LYS A 115 11.95 24.07 0.55
C LYS A 115 12.74 23.49 1.73
N ALA A 116 12.37 22.30 2.21
CA ALA A 116 13.02 21.64 3.33
C ALA A 116 14.51 21.36 3.07
N ILE A 117 14.86 20.86 1.86
CA ILE A 117 16.25 20.65 1.46
C ILE A 117 17.05 21.95 1.55
N ARG A 118 16.51 23.03 0.98
CA ARG A 118 17.17 24.35 1.01
C ARG A 118 17.33 24.93 2.42
N HIS A 119 16.41 24.62 3.34
CA HIS A 119 16.55 24.99 4.74
C HIS A 119 17.61 24.15 5.43
N PHE A 120 17.60 22.83 5.24
CA PHE A 120 18.59 21.91 5.79
C PHE A 120 20.02 22.33 5.47
N LEU A 121 20.28 22.71 4.20
CA LEU A 121 21.61 23.21 3.80
C LEU A 121 22.09 24.43 4.61
N LYS A 122 21.18 25.25 5.15
CA LYS A 122 21.53 26.47 5.89
C LYS A 122 21.56 26.29 7.41
N GLU A 123 21.20 25.11 7.90
CA GLU A 123 21.20 24.83 9.32
C GLU A 123 22.65 24.70 9.85
N PRO A 124 22.92 25.13 11.10
CA PRO A 124 24.23 24.93 11.72
C PRO A 124 24.64 23.44 11.71
N GLY A 125 25.89 23.16 11.36
CA GLY A 125 26.44 21.81 11.24
C GLY A 125 26.33 21.19 9.84
N ASN A 126 25.68 21.88 8.88
CA ASN A 126 25.56 21.44 7.49
C ASN A 126 26.41 22.27 6.51
N GLU A 127 27.42 22.99 7.00
CA GLU A 127 28.26 23.92 6.22
C GLU A 127 28.89 23.23 5.01
N ARG A 128 29.36 21.98 5.18
CA ARG A 128 29.92 21.18 4.08
C ARG A 128 28.97 21.01 2.90
N PHE A 129 27.67 20.88 3.15
CA PHE A 129 26.65 20.75 2.11
C PHE A 129 26.29 22.12 1.52
N LEU A 130 26.31 23.17 2.34
CA LEU A 130 26.07 24.55 1.89
C LEU A 130 27.16 25.06 0.94
N GLU A 131 28.41 24.68 1.19
CA GLU A 131 29.56 25.03 0.36
C GLU A 131 29.51 24.31 -0.98
N ARG A 132 29.27 22.99 -0.96
CA ARG A 132 29.26 22.14 -2.15
C ARG A 132 28.04 22.34 -3.03
N LYS A 133 26.87 22.58 -2.42
CA LYS A 133 25.58 22.75 -3.11
C LYS A 133 25.27 21.63 -4.10
N LEU A 134 25.72 20.42 -3.79
CA LEU A 134 25.57 19.22 -4.61
C LEU A 134 24.52 18.32 -3.98
N ILE A 135 23.40 18.10 -4.67
CA ILE A 135 22.23 17.38 -4.15
C ILE A 135 21.83 16.25 -5.10
N VAL A 136 21.57 15.08 -4.54
CA VAL A 136 20.97 13.93 -5.24
C VAL A 136 19.64 13.59 -4.60
N ASN A 137 18.54 13.92 -5.28
CA ASN A 137 17.19 13.65 -4.83
C ASN A 137 16.75 12.25 -5.27
N CYS A 138 16.60 11.34 -4.29
CA CYS A 138 16.33 9.92 -4.50
C CYS A 138 14.85 9.60 -4.32
N MET A 139 14.24 8.95 -5.33
CA MET A 139 12.81 8.58 -5.34
C MET A 139 12.59 7.09 -5.64
N GLY A 140 11.79 6.42 -4.80
CA GLY A 140 11.57 4.97 -4.85
C GLY A 140 10.56 4.56 -5.91
N MET A 141 10.86 4.83 -7.18
CA MET A 141 9.97 4.59 -8.32
C MET A 141 10.56 3.48 -9.19
N ARG A 142 9.78 2.44 -9.49
CA ARG A 142 10.25 1.26 -10.23
C ARG A 142 9.66 1.22 -11.64
N ALA A 143 10.44 0.73 -12.60
CA ALA A 143 10.06 0.56 -14.00
C ALA A 143 8.80 -0.31 -14.15
N GLU A 144 8.67 -1.33 -13.30
CA GLU A 144 7.57 -2.30 -13.32
C GLU A 144 6.21 -1.70 -12.87
N GLU A 145 6.20 -0.58 -12.13
CA GLU A 145 4.95 0.01 -11.64
C GLU A 145 4.01 0.45 -12.77
N SER A 146 4.55 0.85 -13.93
CA SER A 146 3.75 1.23 -15.11
C SER A 146 4.58 1.43 -16.37
N PRO A 147 3.97 1.42 -17.57
CA PRO A 147 4.66 1.77 -18.81
C PRO A 147 5.32 3.16 -18.80
N GLY A 148 4.71 4.13 -18.10
CA GLY A 148 5.27 5.47 -17.95
C GLY A 148 6.53 5.47 -17.07
N ARG A 149 6.54 4.67 -16.00
CA ARG A 149 7.69 4.49 -15.11
C ARG A 149 8.85 3.79 -15.79
N LYS A 150 8.57 2.79 -16.63
CA LYS A 150 9.57 2.07 -17.43
C LYS A 150 10.41 2.99 -18.33
N LYS A 151 9.82 4.09 -18.80
CA LYS A 151 10.49 5.08 -19.68
C LYS A 151 11.29 6.14 -18.93
N LEU A 152 11.25 6.17 -17.61
CA LEU A 152 12.02 7.14 -16.84
C LEU A 152 13.51 6.80 -16.91
N ALA A 153 14.35 7.84 -17.06
CA ALA A 153 15.78 7.70 -16.86
C ALA A 153 16.06 7.45 -15.37
N PRO A 154 16.81 6.39 -15.00
CA PRO A 154 17.16 6.12 -13.60
C PRO A 154 17.93 7.27 -12.95
N PHE A 155 18.71 8.02 -13.71
CA PHE A 155 19.50 9.14 -13.23
C PHE A 155 19.43 10.29 -14.23
N LYS A 156 19.19 11.51 -13.74
CA LYS A 156 19.08 12.71 -14.58
C LYS A 156 19.51 13.97 -13.85
N PHE A 157 20.10 14.90 -14.58
CA PHE A 157 20.33 16.26 -14.12
C PHE A 157 18.99 17.02 -14.03
N ASN A 158 18.78 17.77 -12.96
CA ASN A 158 17.55 18.53 -12.73
C ASN A 158 17.80 20.03 -12.99
N GLU A 159 17.65 20.44 -14.25
CA GLU A 159 17.88 21.84 -14.68
C GLU A 159 17.10 22.86 -13.85
N LYS A 160 15.87 22.54 -13.46
CA LYS A 160 15.00 23.43 -12.68
C LYS A 160 15.58 23.75 -11.30
N ASN A 161 16.15 22.76 -10.62
CA ASN A 161 16.68 22.91 -9.27
C ASN A 161 18.18 23.23 -9.22
N SER A 162 18.90 22.96 -10.31
CA SER A 162 20.30 23.33 -10.55
C SER A 162 20.47 24.83 -10.86
N VAL A 163 20.10 25.67 -9.90
CA VAL A 163 20.16 27.13 -10.00
C VAL A 163 20.84 27.73 -8.76
N ALA A 164 21.33 28.97 -8.88
CA ALA A 164 22.07 29.67 -7.81
C ALA A 164 23.33 28.91 -7.34
N GLY A 165 24.06 28.33 -8.30
CA GLY A 165 25.27 27.54 -8.06
C GLY A 165 25.02 26.16 -7.44
N ARG A 166 23.76 25.68 -7.44
CA ARG A 166 23.46 24.29 -7.08
C ARG A 166 23.63 23.36 -8.27
N GLU A 167 24.11 22.17 -7.98
CA GLU A 167 24.12 21.03 -8.87
C GLU A 167 23.16 19.98 -8.30
N TRP A 168 22.08 19.68 -9.03
CA TRP A 168 20.99 18.84 -8.57
C TRP A 168 20.74 17.69 -9.54
N TYR A 169 20.67 16.48 -9.01
CA TYR A 169 20.30 15.27 -9.75
C TYR A 169 19.05 14.63 -9.16
N ASP A 170 18.24 14.01 -10.00
CA ASP A 170 17.20 13.07 -9.57
C ASP A 170 17.70 11.65 -9.86
N TRP A 171 17.60 10.77 -8.86
CA TRP A 171 18.01 9.37 -8.95
C TRP A 171 16.88 8.44 -8.51
N LEU A 172 16.75 7.31 -9.20
CA LEU A 172 15.81 6.22 -8.94
C LEU A 172 16.62 4.97 -8.55
N PRO A 173 17.02 4.81 -7.27
CA PRO A 173 17.98 3.78 -6.87
C PRO A 173 17.51 2.35 -7.05
N ILE A 174 16.19 2.16 -7.18
CA ILE A 174 15.52 0.86 -7.26
C ILE A 174 14.74 0.70 -8.57
N HIS A 175 15.09 1.46 -9.62
CA HIS A 175 14.29 1.57 -10.84
C HIS A 175 14.09 0.22 -11.53
N ASP A 176 15.12 -0.61 -11.58
CA ASP A 176 15.14 -1.92 -12.22
C ASP A 176 14.62 -3.05 -11.31
N MET A 177 14.48 -2.80 -10.00
CA MET A 177 14.00 -3.79 -9.05
C MET A 177 12.57 -4.25 -9.36
N LYS A 178 12.38 -5.56 -9.23
CA LYS A 178 11.10 -6.26 -9.24
C LYS A 178 10.42 -6.20 -7.89
N LEU A 179 9.10 -6.41 -7.87
CA LEU A 179 8.32 -6.35 -6.64
C LEU A 179 8.83 -7.35 -5.60
N GLU A 180 9.20 -8.54 -6.04
CA GLU A 180 9.75 -9.61 -5.20
C GLU A 180 11.07 -9.18 -4.57
N GLN A 181 11.93 -8.53 -5.35
CA GLN A 181 13.21 -8.00 -4.88
C GLN A 181 13.03 -6.89 -3.85
N VAL A 182 12.00 -6.05 -3.97
CA VAL A 182 11.66 -5.03 -2.97
C VAL A 182 11.34 -5.67 -1.63
N TRP A 183 10.43 -6.67 -1.62
CA TRP A 183 10.07 -7.37 -0.40
C TRP A 183 11.23 -8.15 0.20
N GLN A 184 12.02 -8.81 -0.65
CA GLN A 184 13.23 -9.52 -0.23
C GLN A 184 14.23 -8.56 0.43
N THR A 185 14.48 -7.39 -0.17
CA THR A 185 15.39 -6.36 0.36
C THR A 185 14.96 -5.89 1.75
N ILE A 186 13.66 -5.67 1.96
CA ILE A 186 13.12 -5.26 3.27
C ILE A 186 13.29 -6.37 4.30
N ARG A 187 12.97 -7.62 3.92
CA ARG A 187 13.07 -8.80 4.79
C ARG A 187 14.52 -9.09 5.21
N GLU A 188 15.45 -9.07 4.27
CA GLU A 188 16.88 -9.30 4.53
C GLU A 188 17.50 -8.19 5.38
N ALA A 189 16.96 -6.97 5.30
CA ALA A 189 17.33 -5.88 6.19
C ALA A 189 16.71 -5.98 7.59
N GLY A 190 15.88 -7.00 7.86
CA GLY A 190 15.19 -7.18 9.14
C GLY A 190 14.24 -6.04 9.48
N ARG A 191 13.62 -5.43 8.47
CA ARG A 191 12.72 -4.27 8.63
C ARG A 191 11.27 -4.67 8.55
N ASP A 192 10.47 -4.12 9.45
CA ASP A 192 9.00 -4.24 9.37
C ASP A 192 8.43 -3.39 8.25
N VAL A 193 7.30 -3.82 7.72
CA VAL A 193 6.52 -3.09 6.71
C VAL A 193 5.36 -2.38 7.39
N HIS A 194 4.85 -1.32 6.78
CA HIS A 194 3.68 -0.62 7.31
C HIS A 194 2.47 -1.57 7.47
N TRP A 195 1.75 -1.48 8.60
CA TRP A 195 0.68 -2.41 8.96
C TRP A 195 -0.42 -2.52 7.90
N ALA A 196 -0.68 -1.45 7.15
CA ALA A 196 -1.68 -1.44 6.08
C ALA A 196 -1.41 -2.50 4.98
N TYR A 197 -0.15 -2.89 4.76
CA TYR A 197 0.18 -4.02 3.86
C TYR A 197 -0.36 -5.35 4.38
N ARG A 198 -0.31 -5.57 5.71
CA ARG A 198 -0.94 -6.73 6.37
C ARG A 198 -2.46 -6.67 6.33
N ARG A 199 -3.05 -5.55 5.90
CA ARG A 199 -4.50 -5.43 5.67
C ARG A 199 -4.86 -5.50 4.19
N GLY A 200 -3.95 -5.91 3.32
CA GLY A 200 -4.22 -6.10 1.89
C GLY A 200 -3.87 -4.95 0.97
N MET A 201 -3.34 -3.85 1.48
CA MET A 201 -2.92 -2.75 0.62
C MET A 201 -1.80 -3.21 -0.30
N SER A 202 -1.97 -3.08 -1.62
CA SER A 202 -0.90 -3.33 -2.59
C SER A 202 0.11 -2.18 -2.65
N ARG A 203 -0.32 -0.99 -2.21
CA ARG A 203 0.44 0.26 -2.24
C ARG A 203 0.12 1.12 -1.02
N LEU A 204 1.15 1.79 -0.48
CA LEU A 204 0.98 2.74 0.61
C LEU A 204 1.11 4.17 0.07
N SER A 205 0.05 4.95 0.25
CA SER A 205 -0.01 6.38 -0.06
C SER A 205 -0.95 7.07 0.93
N CYS A 206 -1.64 8.15 0.53
CA CYS A 206 -2.88 8.53 1.21
C CYS A 206 -3.86 7.34 1.21
N ALA A 207 -4.71 7.23 2.24
CA ALA A 207 -5.71 6.17 2.38
C ALA A 207 -6.60 6.08 1.13
N PHE A 208 -7.15 7.22 0.70
CA PHE A 208 -7.88 7.32 -0.56
C PHE A 208 -7.04 8.06 -1.60
N CYS A 209 -6.59 7.30 -2.61
CA CYS A 209 -5.77 7.82 -3.69
C CYS A 209 -6.41 7.50 -5.03
N ILE A 210 -6.36 8.45 -5.97
CA ILE A 210 -6.84 8.26 -7.34
C ILE A 210 -6.11 7.16 -8.12
N MET A 211 -4.98 6.68 -7.60
CA MET A 211 -4.18 5.59 -8.17
C MET A 211 -4.36 4.27 -7.41
N ALA A 212 -5.23 4.23 -6.39
CA ALA A 212 -5.54 3.01 -5.67
C ALA A 212 -6.44 2.10 -6.51
N SER A 213 -6.23 0.79 -6.38
CA SER A 213 -7.14 -0.18 -6.98
C SER A 213 -8.48 -0.22 -6.21
N GLN A 214 -9.50 -0.83 -6.79
CA GLN A 214 -10.77 -1.02 -6.11
C GLN A 214 -10.62 -1.81 -4.79
N PRO A 215 -9.87 -2.93 -4.73
CA PRO A 215 -9.57 -3.61 -3.46
C PRO A 215 -8.88 -2.71 -2.43
N ASP A 216 -7.86 -1.95 -2.84
CA ASP A 216 -7.17 -1.01 -1.93
C ASP A 216 -8.14 0.03 -1.34
N LEU A 217 -9.06 0.57 -2.16
CA LEU A 217 -10.04 1.56 -1.71
C LEU A 217 -11.06 0.97 -0.75
N ARG A 218 -11.43 -0.30 -0.94
CA ARG A 218 -12.31 -1.02 -0.04
C ARG A 218 -11.64 -1.25 1.31
N THR A 219 -10.39 -1.73 1.32
CA THR A 219 -9.58 -1.83 2.54
C THR A 219 -9.47 -0.46 3.22
N ALA A 220 -9.17 0.60 2.46
CA ALA A 220 -9.06 1.95 3.00
C ALA A 220 -10.38 2.44 3.65
N ALA A 221 -11.54 2.10 3.06
CA ALA A 221 -12.85 2.44 3.61
C ALA A 221 -13.09 1.80 4.97
N VAL A 222 -12.87 0.49 5.08
CA VAL A 222 -13.09 -0.26 6.32
C VAL A 222 -12.13 0.18 7.43
N HIS A 223 -10.89 0.52 7.09
CA HIS A 223 -9.88 0.93 8.07
C HIS A 223 -9.83 2.43 8.36
N ASN A 224 -10.54 3.26 7.58
CA ASN A 224 -10.57 4.72 7.74
C ASN A 224 -12.00 5.26 7.48
N PRO A 225 -13.02 4.81 8.23
CA PRO A 225 -14.43 5.05 7.89
C PRO A 225 -14.86 6.51 7.99
N GLU A 226 -14.29 7.29 8.92
CA GLU A 226 -14.54 8.73 9.02
C GLU A 226 -13.98 9.45 7.80
N LEU A 227 -12.79 9.05 7.34
CA LEU A 227 -12.16 9.63 6.17
C LEU A 227 -12.92 9.25 4.90
N PHE A 228 -13.38 8.00 4.78
CA PHE A 228 -14.28 7.56 3.72
C PHE A 228 -15.50 8.47 3.62
N ASN A 229 -16.22 8.67 4.73
CA ASN A 229 -17.38 9.54 4.80
C ASN A 229 -17.05 10.97 4.35
N ARG A 230 -15.90 11.53 4.75
CA ARG A 230 -15.48 12.87 4.31
C ARG A 230 -15.26 12.97 2.80
N TYR A 231 -14.71 11.93 2.17
CA TYR A 231 -14.54 11.90 0.72
C TYR A 231 -15.90 11.79 0.01
N VAL A 232 -16.78 10.92 0.48
CA VAL A 232 -18.14 10.74 -0.06
C VAL A 232 -18.94 12.06 0.01
N GLU A 233 -18.91 12.74 1.15
CA GLU A 233 -19.58 14.04 1.32
C GLU A 233 -18.99 15.12 0.40
N LEU A 234 -17.66 15.10 0.16
CA LEU A 234 -17.04 15.99 -0.81
C LEU A 234 -17.47 15.70 -2.24
N GLU A 235 -17.56 14.44 -2.64
CA GLU A 235 -18.06 14.05 -3.97
C GLU A 235 -19.53 14.49 -4.15
N ARG A 236 -20.39 14.27 -3.15
CA ARG A 236 -21.79 14.70 -3.15
C ARG A 236 -21.93 16.21 -3.25
N LYS A 237 -21.20 16.96 -2.41
CA LYS A 237 -21.23 18.44 -2.39
C LYS A 237 -20.77 19.05 -3.72
N GLN A 238 -19.80 18.42 -4.39
CA GLN A 238 -19.23 18.94 -5.63
C GLN A 238 -19.89 18.37 -6.90
N GLY A 239 -20.68 17.31 -6.77
CA GLY A 239 -21.25 16.57 -7.91
C GLY A 239 -20.17 15.96 -8.81
N ARG A 240 -19.02 15.59 -8.25
CA ARG A 240 -17.85 15.07 -9.00
C ARG A 240 -17.16 13.95 -8.26
N SER A 241 -16.85 12.86 -8.96
CA SER A 241 -16.10 11.74 -8.41
C SER A 241 -14.61 12.06 -8.21
N MET A 242 -14.01 11.41 -7.22
CA MET A 242 -12.57 11.39 -6.99
C MET A 242 -11.86 10.60 -8.09
N LEU A 243 -12.44 9.47 -8.48
CA LEU A 243 -11.86 8.59 -9.49
C LEU A 243 -12.23 9.04 -10.90
N MET A 244 -11.33 8.72 -11.84
CA MET A 244 -11.54 9.04 -13.25
C MET A 244 -12.74 8.26 -13.80
N PRO A 245 -13.57 8.89 -14.66
CA PRO A 245 -14.69 8.19 -15.26
C PRO A 245 -14.25 6.98 -16.07
N LYS A 246 -15.00 5.87 -15.95
CA LYS A 246 -14.79 4.66 -16.75
C LYS A 246 -15.83 4.64 -17.86
N LYS A 247 -15.39 4.70 -19.12
CA LYS A 247 -16.28 4.80 -20.30
C LYS A 247 -17.27 5.98 -20.21
N GLY A 248 -16.83 7.11 -19.65
CA GLY A 248 -17.66 8.31 -19.48
C GLY A 248 -18.60 8.30 -18.27
N VAL A 249 -18.66 7.19 -17.53
CA VAL A 249 -19.46 7.07 -16.31
C VAL A 249 -18.61 7.51 -15.11
N PRO A 250 -19.06 8.49 -14.30
CA PRO A 250 -18.41 8.83 -13.03
C PRO A 250 -18.20 7.59 -12.15
N GLN A 251 -17.21 7.63 -11.27
CA GLN A 251 -16.87 6.50 -10.41
C GLN A 251 -16.88 7.01 -8.97
N PHE A 252 -18.07 7.13 -8.38
CA PHE A 252 -18.21 7.60 -7.01
C PHE A 252 -17.65 6.58 -6.03
N LEU A 253 -17.12 7.06 -4.91
CA LEU A 253 -16.36 6.24 -4.00
C LEU A 253 -17.21 5.13 -3.36
N GLU A 254 -18.49 5.41 -3.03
CA GLU A 254 -19.43 4.38 -2.54
C GLU A 254 -19.68 3.28 -3.57
N GLU A 255 -19.82 3.64 -4.85
CA GLU A 255 -20.04 2.68 -5.94
C GLU A 255 -18.80 1.81 -6.18
N VAL A 256 -17.61 2.41 -6.14
CA VAL A 256 -16.36 1.67 -6.35
C VAL A 256 -16.03 0.79 -5.15
N VAL A 257 -16.20 1.29 -3.92
CA VAL A 257 -16.02 0.47 -2.72
C VAL A 257 -17.08 -0.64 -2.64
N GLY A 258 -18.26 -0.41 -3.21
CA GLY A 258 -19.40 -1.33 -3.14
C GLY A 258 -20.05 -1.33 -1.76
N MET A 259 -19.85 -0.27 -0.97
CA MET A 259 -20.42 -0.10 0.36
C MET A 259 -20.74 1.38 0.57
N ASN A 260 -21.89 1.68 1.16
CA ASN A 260 -22.24 3.01 1.62
C ASN A 260 -21.60 3.31 2.99
N VAL A 261 -21.73 4.56 3.44
CA VAL A 261 -21.13 5.02 4.71
C VAL A 261 -21.59 4.21 5.93
N ASP A 262 -22.85 3.81 6.00
CA ASP A 262 -23.38 3.05 7.14
C ASP A 262 -22.91 1.59 7.10
N GLU A 263 -22.88 0.97 5.92
CA GLU A 263 -22.31 -0.38 5.74
C GLU A 263 -20.82 -0.44 6.13
N VAL A 264 -20.04 0.61 5.79
CA VAL A 264 -18.64 0.72 6.19
C VAL A 264 -18.50 0.86 7.71
N ARG A 265 -19.35 1.66 8.36
CA ARG A 265 -19.37 1.78 9.83
C ARG A 265 -19.75 0.47 10.51
N GLU A 266 -20.75 -0.24 9.99
CA GLU A 266 -21.14 -1.55 10.50
C GLU A 266 -20.00 -2.56 10.36
N ALA A 267 -19.30 -2.57 9.23
CA ALA A 267 -18.15 -3.45 9.03
C ALA A 267 -17.02 -3.17 10.04
N MET A 268 -16.75 -1.89 10.34
CA MET A 268 -15.82 -1.50 11.40
C MET A 268 -16.29 -1.99 12.78
N GLN A 269 -17.57 -1.76 13.12
CA GLN A 269 -18.12 -2.20 14.41
C GLN A 269 -18.10 -3.72 14.58
N ARG A 270 -18.38 -4.49 13.53
CA ARG A 270 -18.29 -5.97 13.56
C ARG A 270 -16.86 -6.43 13.85
N ARG A 271 -15.87 -5.76 13.27
CA ARG A 271 -14.45 -6.02 13.55
C ARG A 271 -14.06 -5.66 14.99
N ASP A 272 -14.50 -4.50 15.49
CA ASP A 272 -14.16 -4.05 16.86
C ASP A 272 -14.86 -4.86 17.96
N THR A 273 -15.88 -5.66 17.59
CA THR A 273 -16.67 -6.49 18.53
C THR A 273 -16.33 -7.98 18.47
N ASP A 274 -15.19 -8.37 17.89
CA ASP A 274 -14.77 -9.77 17.74
C ASP A 274 -15.80 -10.66 17.01
N LYS A 275 -16.67 -10.04 16.19
CA LYS A 275 -17.61 -10.72 15.29
C LYS A 275 -17.04 -10.80 13.88
N ALA A 276 -15.76 -11.15 13.79
CA ALA A 276 -15.11 -11.44 12.52
C ALA A 276 -15.63 -12.77 11.97
N TYR A 277 -15.81 -12.84 10.65
CA TYR A 277 -16.19 -14.09 9.99
C TYR A 277 -14.92 -14.91 9.81
N HIS A 278 -14.84 -16.05 10.48
CA HIS A 278 -13.69 -16.93 10.36
C HIS A 278 -13.98 -18.07 9.40
N VAL A 279 -13.09 -18.30 8.44
CA VAL A 279 -13.00 -19.54 7.69
C VAL A 279 -12.16 -20.50 8.53
N ARG A 280 -12.79 -21.57 9.05
CA ARG A 280 -12.09 -22.67 9.70
C ARG A 280 -11.54 -23.61 8.63
N ILE A 281 -10.27 -23.96 8.73
CA ILE A 281 -9.60 -24.94 7.87
C ILE A 281 -9.08 -26.07 8.76
N GLU A 282 -9.35 -27.32 8.38
CA GLU A 282 -8.85 -28.50 9.07
C GLU A 282 -7.83 -29.20 8.16
N SER A 283 -6.69 -29.61 8.70
CA SER A 283 -5.73 -30.50 8.05
C SER A 283 -5.53 -31.76 8.89
N GLU A 284 -4.83 -32.77 8.36
CA GLU A 284 -4.50 -34.00 9.11
C GLU A 284 -3.75 -33.72 10.43
N ASP A 285 -3.00 -32.60 10.50
CA ASP A 285 -2.10 -32.27 11.61
C ASP A 285 -2.56 -31.07 12.45
N ASP A 286 -3.47 -30.20 11.97
CA ASP A 286 -3.83 -28.96 12.68
C ASP A 286 -5.21 -28.37 12.30
N THR A 287 -5.68 -27.39 13.08
CA THR A 287 -6.90 -26.61 12.80
C THR A 287 -6.61 -25.11 12.80
N PHE A 288 -6.94 -24.45 11.70
CA PHE A 288 -6.69 -23.02 11.48
C PHE A 288 -7.99 -22.22 11.43
N TYR A 289 -7.93 -20.96 11.85
CA TYR A 289 -9.03 -19.99 11.73
C TYR A 289 -8.54 -18.73 11.01
N ILE A 290 -9.18 -18.39 9.89
CA ILE A 290 -8.79 -17.27 9.02
C ILE A 290 -9.88 -16.21 9.03
N ASP A 291 -9.53 -14.97 9.41
CA ASP A 291 -10.44 -13.83 9.28
C ASP A 291 -10.71 -13.52 7.79
N ALA A 292 -11.94 -13.74 7.34
CA ALA A 292 -12.40 -13.50 5.98
C ALA A 292 -12.39 -12.01 5.60
N LEU A 293 -12.24 -11.11 6.57
CA LEU A 293 -12.10 -9.67 6.37
C LEU A 293 -10.65 -9.20 6.43
N ASP A 294 -9.67 -10.09 6.71
CA ASP A 294 -8.24 -9.78 6.67
C ASP A 294 -7.59 -10.27 5.35
N PRO A 295 -7.22 -9.35 4.44
CA PRO A 295 -6.66 -9.75 3.16
C PRO A 295 -5.23 -10.32 3.22
N SER A 296 -4.51 -10.20 4.35
CA SER A 296 -3.25 -10.94 4.52
C SER A 296 -3.48 -12.43 4.70
N CYS A 297 -4.53 -12.80 5.45
CA CYS A 297 -4.93 -14.19 5.62
C CYS A 297 -5.50 -14.76 4.31
N ALA A 298 -6.21 -13.94 3.52
CA ALA A 298 -6.67 -14.32 2.18
C ALA A 298 -5.52 -14.71 1.22
N HIS A 299 -4.33 -14.12 1.39
CA HIS A 299 -3.15 -14.41 0.56
C HIS A 299 -2.48 -15.75 0.92
N GLU A 300 -2.41 -16.10 2.20
CA GLU A 300 -1.94 -17.43 2.65
C GLU A 300 -2.94 -18.54 2.29
N LEU A 301 -4.25 -18.28 2.39
CA LEU A 301 -5.33 -19.15 1.91
C LEU A 301 -5.16 -19.45 0.40
N PHE A 302 -4.82 -18.43 -0.38
CA PHE A 302 -4.54 -18.51 -1.80
C PHE A 302 -3.39 -19.47 -2.12
N HIS A 303 -2.32 -19.40 -1.32
CA HIS A 303 -1.10 -20.18 -1.55
C HIS A 303 -1.22 -21.63 -1.09
N MET A 304 -1.88 -21.89 0.04
CA MET A 304 -2.05 -23.25 0.53
C MET A 304 -3.13 -24.05 -0.23
N HIS A 305 -4.23 -23.42 -0.63
CA HIS A 305 -5.43 -24.16 -1.08
C HIS A 305 -5.83 -23.91 -2.53
N LEU A 306 -5.30 -22.89 -3.24
CA LEU A 306 -5.60 -22.70 -4.66
C LEU A 306 -4.45 -23.16 -5.59
N GLY A 307 -3.23 -23.36 -5.08
CA GLY A 307 -2.08 -23.80 -5.88
C GLY A 307 -1.63 -22.81 -6.98
N GLU A 308 -0.44 -23.01 -7.55
CA GLU A 308 0.14 -22.11 -8.56
C GLU A 308 -0.69 -22.03 -9.86
N ALA A 309 -1.32 -23.14 -10.26
CA ALA A 309 -2.14 -23.20 -11.46
C ALA A 309 -3.39 -22.31 -11.38
N SER A 310 -3.99 -22.16 -10.19
CA SER A 310 -5.16 -21.29 -9.99
C SER A 310 -4.76 -19.81 -10.00
N ARG A 311 -3.55 -19.47 -9.52
CA ARG A 311 -2.99 -18.12 -9.65
C ARG A 311 -2.83 -17.70 -11.11
N GLU A 312 -2.35 -18.59 -12.00
CA GLU A 312 -2.27 -18.32 -13.44
C GLU A 312 -3.65 -18.21 -14.11
N SER A 313 -4.62 -19.04 -13.72
CA SER A 313 -6.02 -18.94 -14.17
C SER A 313 -6.67 -17.61 -13.79
N ILE A 314 -6.41 -17.11 -12.57
CA ILE A 314 -6.99 -15.86 -12.07
C ILE A 314 -6.41 -14.62 -12.79
N LEU A 315 -5.13 -14.67 -13.14
CA LEU A 315 -4.46 -13.65 -13.93
C LEU A 315 -4.90 -13.67 -15.41
N SER A 316 -5.30 -14.84 -15.93
CA SER A 316 -5.76 -15.02 -17.31
C SER A 316 -7.29 -14.90 -17.50
N GLY A 317 -8.07 -14.88 -16.42
CA GLY A 317 -9.54 -14.76 -16.46
C GLY A 317 -10.29 -16.08 -16.63
N ALA A 318 -9.60 -17.20 -16.46
CA ALA A 318 -10.19 -18.54 -16.37
C ALA A 318 -10.75 -18.81 -14.95
N PRO A 319 -11.67 -19.78 -14.78
CA PRO A 319 -12.12 -20.23 -13.46
C PRO A 319 -10.94 -20.66 -12.59
N GLY A 320 -10.97 -20.30 -11.31
CA GLY A 320 -10.00 -20.74 -10.33
C GLY A 320 -10.39 -22.09 -9.74
N TYR A 321 -9.38 -22.82 -9.31
CA TYR A 321 -9.51 -24.15 -8.73
C TYR A 321 -9.27 -24.07 -7.23
N LEU A 322 -10.18 -24.67 -6.47
CA LEU A 322 -9.98 -24.96 -5.06
C LEU A 322 -9.42 -26.36 -4.93
N PHE A 323 -8.25 -26.49 -4.30
CA PHE A 323 -7.54 -27.74 -4.07
C PHE A 323 -7.55 -28.12 -2.58
N GLU A 324 -7.58 -29.42 -2.34
CA GLU A 324 -7.40 -30.07 -1.04
C GLU A 324 -6.61 -31.35 -1.28
N ASP A 325 -5.52 -31.56 -0.54
CA ASP A 325 -4.61 -32.71 -0.65
C ASP A 325 -4.12 -33.03 -2.08
N GLY A 326 -3.93 -31.99 -2.90
CA GLY A 326 -3.43 -32.11 -4.27
C GLY A 326 -4.49 -32.47 -5.32
N GLU A 327 -5.76 -32.59 -4.94
CA GLU A 327 -6.87 -32.84 -5.87
C GLU A 327 -7.74 -31.58 -6.09
N VAL A 328 -8.31 -31.43 -7.30
CA VAL A 328 -9.21 -30.32 -7.64
C VAL A 328 -10.59 -30.62 -7.08
N GLN A 329 -11.03 -29.76 -6.18
CA GLN A 329 -12.24 -29.97 -5.43
C GLN A 329 -13.41 -29.12 -5.97
N ALA A 330 -13.20 -27.86 -6.37
CA ALA A 330 -14.25 -27.03 -6.98
C ALA A 330 -13.71 -26.04 -8.02
N TYR A 331 -14.62 -25.64 -8.92
CA TYR A 331 -14.43 -24.55 -9.86
C TYR A 331 -15.16 -23.33 -9.32
N LEU A 332 -14.42 -22.26 -9.07
CA LEU A 332 -14.98 -20.98 -8.70
C LEU A 332 -14.80 -20.00 -9.85
N THR A 333 -15.83 -19.21 -10.14
CA THR A 333 -15.68 -18.07 -11.03
C THR A 333 -14.84 -16.99 -10.34
N LYS A 334 -14.30 -16.06 -11.14
CA LYS A 334 -13.54 -14.93 -10.61
C LYS A 334 -14.39 -14.06 -9.67
N GLU A 335 -15.66 -13.85 -10.00
CA GLU A 335 -16.57 -13.09 -9.14
C GLU A 335 -16.85 -13.82 -7.83
N GLU A 336 -17.01 -15.15 -7.85
CA GLU A 336 -17.22 -15.97 -6.65
C GLU A 336 -15.99 -15.98 -5.73
N MET A 337 -14.79 -16.11 -6.28
CA MET A 337 -13.59 -16.00 -5.45
C MET A 337 -13.46 -14.62 -4.82
N VAL A 338 -13.72 -13.55 -5.58
CA VAL A 338 -13.66 -12.19 -5.05
C VAL A 338 -14.73 -11.93 -4.01
N SER A 339 -15.95 -12.43 -4.20
CA SER A 339 -17.05 -12.25 -3.24
C SER A 339 -16.86 -13.10 -1.99
N LEU A 340 -16.34 -14.32 -2.10
CA LEU A 340 -15.98 -15.18 -0.98
C LEU A 340 -14.88 -14.53 -0.13
N LEU A 341 -13.80 -14.08 -0.77
CA LEU A 341 -12.64 -13.43 -0.10
C LEU A 341 -12.96 -12.04 0.46
N ALA A 342 -14.03 -11.40 -0.02
CA ALA A 342 -14.49 -10.10 0.48
C ALA A 342 -15.63 -10.23 1.52
N GLY A 343 -16.06 -11.45 1.84
CA GLY A 343 -17.22 -11.69 2.72
C GLY A 343 -18.55 -11.13 2.16
N THR A 344 -18.67 -11.00 0.84
CA THR A 344 -19.86 -10.45 0.15
C THR A 344 -20.55 -11.45 -0.76
N MET A 345 -20.24 -12.73 -0.64
CA MET A 345 -20.93 -13.77 -1.39
C MET A 345 -22.40 -13.86 -0.93
N SER A 346 -23.32 -14.05 -1.87
CA SER A 346 -24.74 -14.22 -1.55
C SER A 346 -24.97 -15.57 -0.86
N GLN A 347 -25.99 -15.69 -0.01
CA GLN A 347 -26.30 -16.96 0.66
C GLN A 347 -26.62 -18.07 -0.35
N ASP A 348 -27.31 -17.76 -1.45
CA ASP A 348 -27.59 -18.71 -2.53
C ASP A 348 -26.31 -19.25 -3.19
N ASP A 349 -25.29 -18.40 -3.34
CA ASP A 349 -23.99 -18.80 -3.89
C ASP A 349 -23.18 -19.64 -2.90
N VAL A 350 -23.24 -19.31 -1.61
CA VAL A 350 -22.66 -20.10 -0.52
C VAL A 350 -23.28 -21.50 -0.51
N ASP A 351 -24.61 -21.59 -0.46
CA ASP A 351 -25.36 -22.83 -0.41
C ASP A 351 -25.07 -23.72 -1.63
N ARG A 352 -24.90 -23.12 -2.82
CA ARG A 352 -24.51 -23.84 -4.04
C ARG A 352 -23.11 -24.46 -3.93
N ILE A 353 -22.15 -23.74 -3.33
CA ILE A 353 -20.79 -24.26 -3.13
C ILE A 353 -20.79 -25.33 -2.03
N GLU A 354 -21.60 -25.17 -0.98
CA GLU A 354 -21.80 -26.19 0.07
C GLU A 354 -22.43 -27.49 -0.47
N VAL A 355 -23.44 -27.40 -1.33
CA VAL A 355 -24.10 -28.58 -1.94
C VAL A 355 -23.12 -29.40 -2.79
N ALA A 356 -22.10 -28.76 -3.37
CA ALA A 356 -21.11 -29.44 -4.19
C ALA A 356 -20.05 -30.22 -3.37
N LYS A 357 -19.92 -29.97 -2.05
CA LYS A 357 -18.76 -30.43 -1.26
C LYS A 357 -18.98 -30.79 0.20
N GLY A 358 -20.13 -30.48 0.80
CA GLY A 358 -20.23 -30.39 2.26
C GLY A 358 -19.92 -28.97 2.76
N PRO A 359 -20.07 -28.73 4.07
CA PRO A 359 -20.28 -27.38 4.62
C PRO A 359 -19.04 -26.48 4.50
N LEU A 360 -19.25 -25.27 3.95
CA LEU A 360 -18.35 -24.13 4.05
C LEU A 360 -18.95 -23.21 5.09
N PHE A 361 -18.41 -23.22 6.30
CA PHE A 361 -19.04 -22.50 7.40
C PHE A 361 -19.08 -20.99 7.15
N THR A 362 -20.27 -20.49 6.82
CA THR A 362 -20.63 -19.08 6.93
C THR A 362 -21.18 -18.84 8.33
N ALA A 363 -20.50 -17.98 9.08
CA ALA A 363 -20.89 -17.71 10.46
C ALA A 363 -22.06 -16.71 10.51
N SER A 364 -23.31 -17.14 10.27
CA SER A 364 -24.46 -16.55 10.97
C SER A 364 -25.72 -17.41 11.04
N ASP A 365 -26.31 -17.37 12.24
CA ASP A 365 -27.73 -17.46 12.64
C ASP A 365 -28.53 -18.77 12.73
N LEU A 366 -27.99 -19.96 12.41
CA LEU A 366 -28.66 -21.23 12.73
C LEU A 366 -27.86 -22.11 13.70
N ARG A 367 -27.87 -21.68 14.95
CA ARG A 367 -27.35 -22.43 16.12
C ARG A 367 -28.37 -23.40 16.73
N ARG A 368 -29.39 -23.85 16.01
CA ARG A 368 -30.39 -24.78 16.56
C ARG A 368 -30.69 -25.90 15.59
N GLU A 369 -30.44 -27.11 16.07
CA GLU A 369 -30.94 -28.40 15.56
C GLU A 369 -30.14 -29.13 14.48
N MET A 370 -28.82 -29.23 14.56
CA MET A 370 -28.14 -30.48 14.13
C MET A 370 -26.87 -30.70 14.96
N LEU A 371 -26.94 -31.65 15.91
CA LEU A 371 -25.76 -32.33 16.44
C LEU A 371 -25.83 -33.78 15.95
N PRO A 372 -24.69 -34.33 15.51
CA PRO A 372 -24.14 -35.46 16.24
C PRO A 372 -22.72 -35.14 16.73
N TYR A 373 -22.52 -35.39 18.03
CA TYR A 373 -21.28 -35.56 18.79
C TYR A 373 -19.95 -34.97 18.26
N SER A 374 -19.38 -34.11 19.11
CA SER A 374 -17.96 -33.72 19.25
C SER A 374 -17.33 -32.66 18.34
N MET A 375 -18.06 -31.62 17.96
CA MET A 375 -17.43 -30.37 17.52
C MET A 375 -17.68 -29.27 18.55
N PRO A 376 -16.62 -28.70 19.17
CA PRO A 376 -16.79 -27.55 20.05
C PRO A 376 -17.33 -26.35 19.27
N PRO A 377 -18.09 -25.46 19.93
CA PRO A 377 -18.50 -24.20 19.31
C PRO A 377 -17.29 -23.41 18.83
N ALA A 378 -17.44 -22.65 17.73
CA ALA A 378 -16.40 -21.75 17.27
C ALA A 378 -15.92 -20.87 18.44
N PRO A 379 -14.60 -20.81 18.69
CA PRO A 379 -14.04 -20.07 19.81
C PRO A 379 -14.30 -18.56 19.64
N SER A 380 -14.51 -17.86 20.75
CA SER A 380 -14.35 -16.39 20.78
C SER A 380 -12.92 -16.01 20.43
N MET A 381 -12.65 -14.76 20.03
CA MET A 381 -11.29 -14.28 19.70
C MET A 381 -10.26 -14.54 20.81
N LYS A 382 -10.70 -14.50 22.08
CA LYS A 382 -9.86 -14.85 23.24
C LYS A 382 -9.56 -16.36 23.33
N GLU A 383 -10.45 -17.20 22.84
CA GLU A 383 -10.29 -18.67 22.80
C GLU A 383 -9.56 -19.13 21.52
N ALA A 384 -9.62 -18.33 20.44
CA ALA A 384 -8.91 -18.56 19.18
C ALA A 384 -7.47 -18.05 19.20
N GLU A 385 -7.12 -17.15 20.14
CA GLU A 385 -5.79 -16.55 20.33
C GLU A 385 -4.61 -17.54 20.24
N PRO A 386 -4.68 -18.78 20.78
CA PRO A 386 -3.60 -19.77 20.67
C PRO A 386 -3.48 -20.44 19.29
N TYR A 387 -4.55 -20.45 18.50
CA TYR A 387 -4.66 -21.10 17.19
C TYR A 387 -4.59 -20.10 16.03
N HIS A 388 -4.59 -18.80 16.35
CA HIS A 388 -4.17 -17.78 15.43
C HIS A 388 -2.70 -18.01 15.09
N MET A 389 -2.43 -18.41 13.85
CA MET A 389 -1.22 -17.86 13.24
C MET A 389 -1.43 -16.35 13.25
N HIS A 390 -0.72 -15.65 14.15
CA HIS A 390 -0.35 -14.28 13.81
C HIS A 390 0.35 -14.41 12.46
N CYS A 391 -0.31 -14.01 11.37
CA CYS A 391 0.37 -13.82 10.08
C CYS A 391 1.59 -12.95 10.40
N ALA A 392 2.78 -13.55 10.35
CA ALA A 392 3.89 -13.32 11.27
C ALA A 392 4.15 -11.83 11.66
N ALA A 393 4.46 -11.66 12.95
CA ALA A 393 4.80 -10.41 13.62
C ALA A 393 5.83 -9.56 12.87
#